data_AF-A0A6C2C7B4-F1
#
_entry.id   AF-A0A6C2C7B4-F1
#
_cell.length_a   1.000
_cell.length_b   1.000
_cell.length_c   1.000
_cell.angle_alpha   90.00
_cell.angle_beta   90.00
_cell.angle_gamma   90.00
#
_symmetry.space_group_name_H-M   'P 1'
#
loop_
_entity.id
_entity.type
_entity.pdbx_description
1 polymer ?
#
loop_
_entity_poly.entity_id
_entity_poly.type
_entity_poly.pdbx_seq_one_letter_code
_entity_poly.pdbx_strand_id
1 'polypeptide(L)'
;MKLRAELPHKGKPSVGQAINSNDRIKNVNLKSAMVKVIRDIGAAEAWVYMGNQETFIPFSVDKPCAVMYTVHPPKNYRFDPQNFWPTIKPFEDGMTSAGFWTDDNSKVIPLHLSIAGEKSGTDNYVFELEIVDLKDLPELMIKHFSLIAANYSGSIVH
;
A
#
# COMPACT_ATOMS: atom_id res chain seq x y z
N MET A 1 2.50 -0.91 11.62
CA MET A 1 3.43 -0.19 10.71
C MET A 1 2.64 0.71 9.78
N LYS A 2 3.18 1.90 9.44
CA LYS A 2 2.67 2.74 8.35
C LYS A 2 3.80 2.99 7.36
N LEU A 3 3.53 2.79 6.08
CA LEU A 3 4.41 3.14 4.97
C LEU A 3 3.71 4.18 4.12
N ARG A 4 4.42 5.25 3.75
CA ARG A 4 3.93 6.24 2.80
C ARG A 4 4.96 6.41 1.69
N ALA A 5 4.58 6.07 0.46
CA ALA A 5 5.44 6.17 -0.71
C ALA A 5 4.81 7.05 -1.78
N GLU A 6 5.59 7.98 -2.31
CA GLU A 6 5.21 8.77 -3.48
C GLU A 6 5.86 8.16 -4.73
N LEU A 7 5.03 7.73 -5.68
CA LEU A 7 5.48 7.11 -6.93
C LEU A 7 5.04 7.96 -8.12
N PRO A 8 5.94 8.30 -9.05
CA PRO A 8 5.59 9.11 -10.20
C PRO A 8 4.38 8.59 -10.97
N HIS A 9 3.48 9.50 -11.36
CA HIS A 9 2.36 9.17 -12.25
C HIS A 9 2.86 8.87 -13.68
N LYS A 10 3.87 9.65 -14.12
CA LYS A 10 4.63 9.46 -15.36
C LYS A 10 6.10 9.71 -15.05
N GLY A 11 6.97 8.73 -15.31
CA GLY A 11 8.39 8.85 -14.98
C GLY A 11 9.25 7.82 -15.70
N LYS A 12 10.57 7.88 -15.49
CA LYS A 12 11.47 6.81 -15.93
C LYS A 12 11.25 5.56 -15.04
N PRO A 13 11.33 4.33 -15.57
CA PRO A 13 11.19 3.11 -14.77
C PRO A 13 12.14 3.01 -13.57
N SER A 14 13.32 3.63 -13.67
CA SER A 14 14.34 3.67 -12.61
C SER A 14 13.95 4.48 -11.37
N VAL A 15 12.88 5.29 -11.43
CA VAL A 15 12.38 6.06 -10.28
C VAL A 15 11.14 5.44 -9.63
N GLY A 16 10.73 4.23 -10.04
CA GLY A 16 9.60 3.51 -9.44
C GLY A 16 8.26 4.19 -9.74
N GLN A 17 7.73 4.02 -10.95
CA GLN A 17 6.43 4.57 -11.32
C GLN A 17 5.29 3.66 -10.80
N ALA A 18 4.14 4.25 -10.47
CA ALA A 18 2.94 3.49 -10.11
C ALA A 18 2.50 2.56 -11.25
N ILE A 19 2.22 1.30 -10.93
CA ILE A 19 1.75 0.27 -11.88
C ILE A 19 0.25 0.06 -11.70
N ASN A 20 -0.53 0.40 -12.72
CA ASN A 20 -1.96 0.10 -12.78
C ASN A 20 -2.21 -1.13 -13.67
N SER A 21 -3.12 -2.03 -13.26
CA SER A 21 -3.49 -3.24 -14.01
C SER A 21 -4.16 -2.95 -15.36
N ASN A 22 -4.81 -1.80 -15.51
CA ASN A 22 -5.44 -1.38 -16.76
C ASN A 22 -4.42 -0.79 -17.76
N ASP A 23 -3.22 -0.43 -17.30
CA ASP A 23 -2.19 0.09 -18.18
C ASP A 23 -1.55 -1.06 -18.97
N ARG A 24 -1.59 -0.97 -20.30
CA ARG A 24 -0.92 -1.93 -21.19
C ARG A 24 0.58 -1.67 -21.24
N ILE A 25 1.31 -2.06 -20.19
CA ILE A 25 2.77 -2.03 -20.16
C ILE A 25 3.31 -3.19 -20.99
N LYS A 26 3.60 -2.93 -22.28
CA LYS A 26 4.11 -3.96 -23.22
C LYS A 26 5.56 -4.35 -22.99
N ASN A 27 6.36 -3.48 -22.36
CA ASN A 27 7.77 -3.73 -22.13
C ASN A 27 8.00 -4.37 -20.76
N VAL A 28 8.26 -5.68 -20.77
CA VAL A 28 8.48 -6.51 -19.58
C VAL A 28 9.70 -6.05 -18.78
N ASN A 29 10.75 -5.57 -19.44
CA ASN A 29 11.98 -5.11 -18.77
C ASN A 29 11.71 -3.82 -17.98
N LEU A 30 10.93 -2.88 -18.54
CA LEU A 30 10.56 -1.66 -17.81
C LEU A 30 9.68 -1.99 -16.61
N LYS A 31 8.70 -2.88 -16.78
CA LYS A 31 7.85 -3.34 -15.68
C LYS A 31 8.69 -3.96 -14.55
N SER A 32 9.65 -4.82 -14.90
CA SER A 32 10.52 -5.48 -13.93
C SER A 32 11.41 -4.49 -13.16
N ALA A 33 11.92 -3.45 -13.84
CA ALA A 33 12.68 -2.38 -13.19
C ALA A 33 11.83 -1.59 -12.20
N MET A 34 10.58 -1.25 -12.56
CA MET A 34 9.64 -0.56 -11.67
C MET A 34 9.32 -1.41 -10.43
N VAL A 35 9.00 -2.70 -10.64
CA VAL A 35 8.74 -3.66 -9.56
C VAL A 35 9.92 -3.74 -8.60
N LYS A 36 11.16 -3.80 -9.12
CA LYS A 36 12.36 -3.85 -8.28
C LYS A 36 12.47 -2.63 -7.37
N VAL A 37 12.29 -1.42 -7.90
CA VAL A 37 12.36 -0.19 -7.10
C VAL A 37 11.30 -0.17 -6.00
N ILE A 38 10.05 -0.51 -6.34
CA ILE A 38 8.95 -0.55 -5.36
C ILE A 38 9.23 -1.59 -4.26
N ARG A 39 9.77 -2.75 -4.64
CA ARG A 39 10.19 -3.79 -3.71
C ARG A 39 11.30 -3.35 -2.77
N ASP A 40 12.30 -2.64 -3.31
CA ASP A 40 13.41 -2.13 -2.52
C ASP A 40 12.91 -1.06 -1.51
N ILE A 41 11.91 -0.24 -1.87
CA ILE A 41 11.23 0.68 -0.94
C ILE A 41 10.53 -0.11 0.17
N GLY A 42 9.72 -1.12 -0.17
CA GLY A 42 9.01 -1.93 0.82
C GLY A 42 9.94 -2.61 1.82
N ALA A 43 11.07 -3.15 1.34
CA ALA A 43 12.09 -3.76 2.18
C ALA A 43 12.77 -2.75 3.12
N ALA A 44 13.14 -1.57 2.59
CA ALA A 44 13.79 -0.52 3.39
C ALA A 44 12.89 -0.01 4.51
N GLU A 45 11.61 0.26 4.20
CA GLU A 45 10.62 0.73 5.17
C GLU A 45 10.36 -0.32 6.26
N ALA A 46 10.28 -1.61 5.89
CA ALA A 46 10.18 -2.69 6.86
C ALA A 46 11.41 -2.74 7.79
N TRP A 47 12.62 -2.69 7.23
CA TRP A 47 13.85 -2.68 8.03
C TRP A 47 13.92 -1.50 9.00
N VAL A 48 13.59 -0.30 8.54
CA VAL A 48 13.54 0.90 9.40
C VAL A 48 12.52 0.72 10.51
N TYR A 49 11.31 0.25 10.18
CA TYR A 49 10.27 0.03 11.18
C TYR A 49 10.71 -0.99 12.24
N MET A 50 11.22 -2.16 11.81
CA MET A 50 11.65 -3.24 12.69
C MET A 50 12.83 -2.83 13.57
N GLY A 51 13.82 -2.13 13.00
CA GLY A 51 15.00 -1.64 13.73
C GLY A 51 14.68 -0.57 14.78
N ASN A 52 13.53 0.09 14.66
CA ASN A 52 13.04 1.07 15.63
C ASN A 52 12.15 0.45 16.72
N GLN A 53 11.90 -0.87 16.70
CA GLN A 53 11.20 -1.56 17.78
C GLN A 53 12.21 -2.13 18.78
N GLU A 54 11.91 -2.02 20.08
CA GLU A 54 12.69 -2.68 21.13
C GLU A 54 12.72 -4.21 20.94
N THR A 55 11.59 -4.77 20.52
CA THR A 55 11.49 -6.16 20.06
C THR A 55 10.48 -6.22 18.92
N PHE A 56 10.90 -6.76 17.78
CA PHE A 56 10.00 -7.04 16.68
C PHE A 56 9.78 -8.55 16.55
N ILE A 57 8.51 -8.95 16.58
CA ILE A 57 8.07 -10.33 16.29
C ILE A 57 7.36 -10.29 14.94
N PRO A 58 7.92 -10.93 13.88
CA PRO A 58 7.30 -11.00 12.56
C PRO A 58 5.88 -11.54 12.62
N PHE A 59 5.02 -11.05 11.73
CA PHE A 59 3.69 -11.66 11.58
C PHE A 59 3.80 -13.07 11.01
N SER A 60 2.90 -13.94 11.41
CA SER A 60 2.89 -15.36 11.07
C SER A 60 1.46 -15.89 11.09
N VAL A 61 1.28 -17.19 10.87
CA VAL A 61 -0.05 -17.82 10.97
C VAL A 61 -0.64 -17.67 12.38
N ASP A 62 0.19 -17.69 13.43
CA ASP A 62 -0.24 -17.54 14.82
C ASP A 62 -0.44 -16.09 15.25
N LYS A 63 0.12 -15.16 14.46
CA LYS A 63 -0.01 -13.71 14.64
C LYS A 63 -0.27 -13.05 13.28
N PRO A 64 -1.46 -13.25 12.70
CA PRO A 64 -1.76 -12.72 11.38
C PRO A 64 -1.92 -11.19 11.42
N CYS A 65 -1.80 -10.56 10.26
CA CYS A 65 -2.02 -9.13 10.09
C CYS A 65 -3.04 -8.84 8.99
N ALA A 66 -3.54 -7.61 8.98
CA ALA A 66 -4.30 -7.07 7.85
C ALA A 66 -3.49 -5.96 7.19
N VAL A 67 -3.63 -5.84 5.86
CA VAL A 67 -3.04 -4.75 5.07
C VAL A 67 -4.14 -3.86 4.55
N MET A 68 -4.13 -2.61 4.97
CA MET A 68 -4.96 -1.55 4.40
C MET A 68 -4.08 -0.68 3.51
N TYR A 69 -4.52 -0.41 2.28
CA TYR A 69 -3.81 0.50 1.40
C TYR A 69 -4.74 1.58 0.87
N THR A 70 -4.30 2.84 1.00
CA THR A 70 -4.96 4.00 0.44
C THR A 70 -4.18 4.50 -0.77
N VAL A 71 -4.88 4.72 -1.88
CA VAL A 71 -4.28 5.26 -3.10
C VAL A 71 -4.79 6.68 -3.31
N HIS A 72 -3.87 7.64 -3.32
CA HIS A 72 -4.17 9.05 -3.55
C HIS A 72 -3.76 9.44 -4.97
N PRO A 73 -4.70 9.83 -5.84
CA PRO A 73 -4.39 10.18 -7.23
C PRO A 73 -3.76 11.58 -7.33
N PRO A 74 -2.91 11.84 -8.33
CA PRO A 74 -2.32 13.16 -8.57
C PRO A 74 -3.36 14.21 -9.02
N LYS A 75 -4.47 13.74 -9.60
CA LYS A 75 -5.52 14.59 -10.20
C LYS A 75 -6.89 14.06 -9.81
N ASN A 76 -7.89 14.94 -9.87
CA ASN A 76 -9.28 14.57 -9.63
C ASN A 76 -9.87 13.90 -10.87
N TYR A 77 -9.66 12.59 -10.99
CA TYR A 77 -10.33 11.74 -11.99
C TYR A 77 -10.83 10.47 -11.32
N ARG A 78 -11.74 9.77 -11.99
CA ARG A 78 -12.23 8.47 -11.55
C ARG A 78 -11.13 7.44 -11.70
N PHE A 79 -10.78 6.79 -10.61
CA PHE A 79 -9.87 5.67 -10.59
C PHE A 79 -10.41 4.61 -9.64
N ASP A 80 -9.87 3.41 -9.76
CA ASP A 80 -10.19 2.32 -8.85
C ASP A 80 -8.88 1.91 -8.12
N PRO A 81 -8.83 2.03 -6.79
CA PRO A 81 -7.67 1.64 -5.98
C PRO A 81 -7.23 0.19 -6.21
N GLN A 82 -8.18 -0.73 -6.47
CA GLN A 82 -7.87 -2.16 -6.63
C GLN A 82 -6.99 -2.43 -7.85
N ASN A 83 -7.08 -1.57 -8.87
CA ASN A 83 -6.24 -1.67 -10.06
C ASN A 83 -4.77 -1.36 -9.77
N PHE A 84 -4.42 -0.89 -8.58
CA PHE A 84 -3.03 -0.70 -8.15
C PHE A 84 -2.45 -1.89 -7.38
N TRP A 85 -3.15 -3.04 -7.32
CA TRP A 85 -2.55 -4.26 -6.78
C TRP A 85 -1.16 -4.59 -7.37
N PRO A 86 -0.88 -4.39 -8.68
CA PRO A 86 0.46 -4.56 -9.23
C PRO A 86 1.54 -3.60 -8.67
N THR A 87 1.13 -2.53 -7.98
CA THR A 87 2.01 -1.63 -7.20
C THR A 87 2.12 -2.10 -5.74
N ILE A 88 1.01 -2.55 -5.14
CA ILE A 88 0.98 -3.00 -3.74
C ILE A 88 1.80 -4.27 -3.54
N LYS A 89 1.62 -5.29 -4.40
CA LYS A 89 2.30 -6.58 -4.23
C LYS A 89 3.83 -6.47 -4.19
N PRO A 90 4.50 -5.66 -5.03
CA PRO A 90 5.93 -5.43 -4.89
C PRO A 90 6.36 -4.84 -3.54
N PHE A 91 5.58 -3.94 -2.93
CA PHE A 91 5.90 -3.46 -1.57
C PHE A 91 5.89 -4.64 -0.59
N GLU A 92 4.84 -5.46 -0.64
CA GLU A 92 4.71 -6.67 0.19
C GLU A 92 5.85 -7.66 -0.05
N ASP A 93 6.22 -7.94 -1.31
CA ASP A 93 7.37 -8.80 -1.65
C ASP A 93 8.67 -8.28 -0.99
N GLY A 94 8.81 -6.96 -0.89
CA GLY A 94 9.92 -6.28 -0.24
C GLY A 94 9.91 -6.50 1.27
N MET A 95 8.74 -6.33 1.89
CA MET A 95 8.53 -6.60 3.31
C MET A 95 8.75 -8.08 3.66
N THR A 96 8.33 -9.01 2.80
CA THR A 96 8.62 -10.45 2.90
C THR A 96 10.13 -10.69 2.88
N SER A 97 10.83 -10.09 1.91
CA SER A 97 12.29 -10.21 1.80
C SER A 97 13.03 -9.62 3.00
N ALA A 98 12.45 -8.61 3.66
CA ALA A 98 12.98 -7.98 4.85
C ALA A 98 12.72 -8.78 6.14
N GLY A 99 11.83 -9.79 6.12
CA GLY A 99 11.45 -10.57 7.29
C GLY A 99 10.37 -9.93 8.17
N PHE A 100 9.59 -9.00 7.63
CA PHE A 100 8.50 -8.33 8.36
C PHE A 100 7.38 -9.31 8.78
N TRP A 101 7.19 -10.35 7.97
CA TRP A 101 6.33 -11.48 8.23
C TRP A 101 6.98 -12.75 7.68
N THR A 102 6.50 -13.92 8.10
CA THR A 102 7.05 -15.20 7.64
C THR A 102 6.74 -15.50 6.17
N ASP A 103 5.59 -15.00 5.68
CA ASP A 103 5.13 -15.13 4.30
C ASP A 103 4.01 -14.10 4.05
N ASP A 104 3.75 -13.72 2.80
CA ASP A 104 2.68 -12.78 2.40
C ASP A 104 1.40 -13.48 1.90
N ASN A 105 1.25 -14.75 2.24
CA ASN A 105 0.08 -15.55 1.85
C ASN A 105 -1.17 -15.25 2.70
N SER A 106 -2.32 -15.78 2.27
CA SER A 106 -3.61 -15.55 2.93
C SER A 106 -3.77 -16.13 4.34
N LYS A 107 -2.85 -16.97 4.82
CA LYS A 107 -2.85 -17.43 6.21
C LYS A 107 -2.23 -16.40 7.15
N VAL A 108 -1.24 -15.64 6.65
CA VAL A 108 -0.56 -14.58 7.41
C VAL A 108 -1.26 -13.24 7.19
N ILE A 109 -1.70 -12.97 5.96
CA ILE A 109 -2.42 -11.76 5.55
C ILE A 109 -3.82 -12.13 5.02
N PRO A 110 -4.76 -12.51 5.89
CA PRO A 110 -6.10 -12.92 5.47
C PRO A 110 -6.96 -11.79 4.88
N LEU A 111 -6.57 -10.53 5.09
CA LEU A 111 -7.38 -9.39 4.65
C LEU A 111 -6.52 -8.29 4.02
N HIS A 112 -6.95 -7.88 2.84
CA HIS A 112 -6.52 -6.65 2.17
C HIS A 112 -7.71 -5.72 1.99
N LEU A 113 -7.54 -4.45 2.30
CA LEU A 113 -8.57 -3.43 2.12
C LEU A 113 -8.03 -2.28 1.29
N SER A 114 -8.70 -2.02 0.18
CA SER A 114 -8.36 -0.95 -0.75
C SER A 114 -9.22 0.29 -0.48
N ILE A 115 -8.59 1.45 -0.27
CA ILE A 115 -9.28 2.71 -0.01
C ILE A 115 -8.97 3.71 -1.10
N ALA A 116 -10.01 4.37 -1.61
CA ALA A 116 -9.85 5.52 -2.50
C ALA A 116 -9.53 6.76 -1.66
N GLY A 117 -8.29 7.23 -1.76
CA GLY A 117 -7.85 8.44 -1.11
C GLY A 117 -8.29 9.69 -1.88
N GLU A 118 -8.22 10.83 -1.18
CA GLU A 118 -8.31 12.15 -1.78
C GLU A 118 -7.08 12.45 -2.66
N LYS A 119 -7.13 13.56 -3.40
CA LYS A 119 -6.01 14.02 -4.24
C LYS A 119 -4.72 14.10 -3.43
N SER A 120 -3.62 13.55 -3.95
CA SER A 120 -2.33 13.47 -3.25
C SER A 120 -1.70 14.81 -2.90
N GLY A 121 -2.13 15.90 -3.55
CA GLY A 121 -1.53 17.22 -3.43
C GLY A 121 -0.24 17.39 -4.24
N THR A 122 0.23 16.35 -4.94
CA THR A 122 1.42 16.39 -5.81
C THR A 122 1.07 15.94 -7.23
N ASP A 123 2.04 16.00 -8.15
CA ASP A 123 1.89 15.48 -9.52
C ASP A 123 2.00 13.94 -9.60
N ASN A 124 2.18 13.28 -8.46
CA ASN A 124 2.44 11.84 -8.33
C ASN A 124 1.32 11.14 -7.57
N TYR A 125 1.28 9.81 -7.69
CA TYR A 125 0.46 9.00 -6.79
C TYR A 125 1.14 8.91 -5.43
N VAL A 126 0.34 8.92 -4.37
CA VAL A 126 0.79 8.58 -3.03
C VAL A 126 0.09 7.31 -2.60
N PHE A 127 0.87 6.36 -2.10
CA PHE A 127 0.42 5.09 -1.55
C PHE A 127 0.67 5.11 -0.04
N GLU A 128 -0.36 4.85 0.73
CA GLU A 128 -0.27 4.69 2.18
C GLU A 128 -0.67 3.27 2.54
N LEU A 129 0.24 2.49 3.12
CA LEU A 129 -0.02 1.14 3.60
C LEU A 129 -0.02 1.17 5.13
N GLU A 130 -1.10 0.68 5.72
CA GLU A 130 -1.21 0.43 7.15
C GLU A 130 -1.27 -1.08 7.38
N ILE A 131 -0.26 -1.60 8.08
CA ILE A 131 -0.21 -3.01 8.48
C ILE A 131 -0.41 -3.09 9.98
N VAL A 132 -1.46 -3.80 10.38
CA VAL A 132 -1.86 -3.97 11.78
C VAL A 132 -2.04 -5.44 12.11
N ASP A 133 -1.78 -5.79 13.36
CA ASP A 133 -2.15 -7.09 13.91
C ASP A 133 -3.67 -7.28 13.70
N LEU A 134 -4.07 -8.48 13.26
CA LEU A 134 -5.46 -8.74 12.91
C LEU A 134 -6.41 -8.51 14.10
N LYS A 135 -5.93 -8.70 15.33
CA LYS A 135 -6.72 -8.44 16.54
C LYS A 135 -7.05 -6.95 16.74
N ASP A 136 -6.21 -6.06 16.22
CA ASP A 136 -6.34 -4.60 16.35
C ASP A 136 -7.11 -4.00 15.15
N LEU A 137 -7.42 -4.80 14.13
CA LEU A 137 -8.16 -4.39 12.94
C LEU A 137 -9.52 -3.74 13.25
N PRO A 138 -10.37 -4.22 14.18
CA PRO A 138 -11.67 -3.62 14.42
C PRO A 138 -11.60 -2.13 14.80
N GLU A 139 -10.62 -1.75 15.62
CA GLU A 139 -10.42 -0.35 16.02
C GLU A 139 -10.02 0.51 14.83
N LEU A 140 -9.08 0.02 14.01
CA LEU A 140 -8.66 0.71 12.79
C LEU A 140 -9.84 0.88 11.81
N MET A 141 -10.66 -0.16 11.65
CA MET A 141 -11.82 -0.12 10.77
C MET A 141 -12.85 0.92 11.20
N ILE A 142 -13.14 1.04 12.50
CA ILE A 142 -14.04 2.07 13.02
C ILE A 142 -13.53 3.47 12.66
N LYS A 143 -12.24 3.71 12.84
CA LYS A 143 -11.61 5.00 12.51
C LYS A 143 -11.75 5.32 11.02
N HIS A 144 -11.39 4.39 10.14
CA HIS A 144 -11.45 4.62 8.69
C HIS A 144 -12.88 4.74 8.17
N PHE A 145 -13.82 3.91 8.66
CA PHE A 145 -15.22 4.05 8.28
C PHE A 145 -15.81 5.38 8.72
N SER A 146 -15.46 5.86 9.92
CA SER A 146 -15.92 7.17 10.41
C SER A 146 -15.42 8.30 9.51
N LEU A 147 -14.15 8.25 9.09
CA LEU A 147 -13.55 9.23 8.18
C LEU A 147 -14.20 9.19 6.78
N ILE A 148 -14.36 7.98 6.22
CA ILE A 148 -15.01 7.81 4.91
C ILE A 148 -16.45 8.31 4.98
N ALA A 149 -17.23 7.88 5.98
CA ALA A 149 -18.61 8.33 6.14
C ALA A 149 -18.72 9.84 6.29
N ALA A 150 -17.81 10.49 7.05
CA ALA A 150 -17.76 11.95 7.17
C ALA A 150 -17.59 12.63 5.79
N ASN A 151 -16.64 12.14 4.97
CA ASN A 151 -16.39 12.68 3.63
C ASN A 151 -17.60 12.54 2.68
N TYR A 152 -18.36 11.46 2.80
CA TYR A 152 -19.58 11.26 2.00
C TYR A 152 -20.80 12.01 2.56
N SER A 153 -20.89 12.19 3.88
CA SER A 153 -21.98 12.94 4.52
C SER A 153 -21.90 14.45 4.27
N GLY A 154 -20.70 15.01 4.13
CA GLY A 154 -20.49 16.41 3.71
C GLY A 154 -20.79 16.69 2.24
N SER A 155 -21.02 15.64 1.43
CA SER A 155 -21.34 15.75 0.00
C SER A 155 -22.85 15.72 -0.30
N ILE A 156 -23.70 15.60 0.72
CA ILE A 156 -25.17 15.68 0.60
C ILE A 156 -25.65 17.08 1.02
N VAL A 157 -25.10 18.11 0.38
CA VAL A 157 -25.75 19.42 0.27
C VAL A 157 -25.44 19.92 -1.13
N HIS A 158 -26.33 19.64 -2.08
CA HIS A 158 -26.78 20.49 -3.18
C HIS A 158 -27.77 19.74 -4.05
#